data_AF-A0A7W1G431-F1
#
_entry.id   AF-A0A7W1G431-F1
#
_cell.length_a   1.000
_cell.length_b   1.000
_cell.length_c   1.000
_cell.angle_alpha   90.00
_cell.angle_beta   90.00
_cell.angle_gamma   90.00
#
_symmetry.space_group_name_H-M   'P 1'
#
loop_
_entity.id
_entity.type
_entity.pdbx_description
1 polymer ?
#
loop_
_entity_poly.entity_id
_entity_poly.type
_entity_poly.pdbx_seq_one_letter_code
_entity_poly.pdbx_strand_id
1 'polypeptide(L)' 'TMFRRAAEVLTPGGRVLVVANRRLPYEQALRAIGRCRIVDETAGFKIIEVVS' A
#
# COMPACT_ATOMS: atom_id res chain seq x y z
N THR A 1 5.24 12.38 2.63
CA THR A 1 5.48 10.95 3.00
C THR A 1 5.89 10.16 1.78
N MET A 2 6.67 9.09 1.93
CA MET A 2 7.20 8.24 0.84
C MET A 2 6.12 7.80 -0.16
N PHE A 3 4.95 7.38 0.32
CA PHE A 3 3.86 6.89 -0.55
C PHE A 3 3.21 7.96 -1.43
N ARG A 4 3.28 9.24 -1.07
CA ARG A 4 2.66 10.30 -1.88
C ARG A 4 3.33 10.43 -3.25
N ARG A 5 4.65 10.25 -3.32
CA ARG A 5 5.37 10.25 -4.59
C ARG A 5 5.02 9.03 -5.46
N ALA A 6 4.70 7.89 -4.85
CA ALA A 6 4.23 6.73 -5.59
C ALA A 6 2.85 7.02 -6.24
N ALA A 7 1.99 7.78 -5.56
CA ALA A 7 0.71 8.23 -6.12
C ALA A 7 0.88 9.17 -7.32
N GLU A 8 1.89 10.04 -7.29
CA GLU A 8 2.15 11.04 -8.35
C GLU A 8 2.55 10.40 -9.70
N VAL A 9 2.98 9.13 -9.71
CA VAL A 9 3.42 8.40 -10.91
C VAL A 9 2.48 7.26 -11.32
N LEU A 10 1.43 6.99 -10.54
CA LEU A 10 0.46 5.96 -10.88
C LEU A 10 -0.47 6.45 -11.99
N THR A 11 -0.65 5.63 -13.01
CA THR A 11 -1.72 5.82 -13.98
C THR A 11 -3.07 5.48 -13.33
N PRO A 12 -4.20 6.01 -13.84
CA PRO A 12 -5.53 5.62 -13.36
C PRO A 12 -5.72 4.10 -13.41
N GLY A 13 -6.09 3.48 -12.29
CA GLY A 13 -6.20 2.02 -12.16
C GLY A 13 -4.87 1.28 -11.99
N GLY A 14 -3.74 2.01 -11.94
CA GLY A 14 -2.42 1.49 -11.62
C GLY A 14 -2.40 0.88 -10.21
N ARG A 15 -1.52 -0.10 -10.01
CA ARG A 15 -1.45 -0.89 -8.79
C ARG A 15 -0.08 -0.81 -8.14
N VAL A 16 -0.06 -0.73 -6.82
CA VAL A 16 1.15 -0.84 -6.01
C VAL A 16 1.00 -2.00 -5.05
N LEU A 17 2.03 -2.85 -4.99
CA LEU A 17 2.17 -3.87 -3.96
C LEU A 17 3.23 -3.41 -2.96
N VAL A 18 2.85 -3.35 -1.69
CA VAL A 18 3.73 -2.96 -0.59
C VAL A 18 3.86 -4.15 0.35
N VAL A 19 5.10 -4.60 0.56
CA VAL A 19 5.43 -5.55 1.62
C VAL A 19 5.87 -4.75 2.84
N ALA A 20 5.21 -4.96 3.97
CA ALA A 20 5.50 -4.23 5.19
C ALA A 20 5.39 -5.12 6.43
N ASN A 21 6.12 -4.80 7.50
CA ASN A 21 5.96 -5.50 8.77
C ASN A 21 4.56 -5.22 9.36
N ARG A 22 3.91 -6.25 9.94
CA ARG A 22 2.56 -6.15 10.51
C ARG A 22 2.42 -5.05 11.58
N ARG A 23 3.51 -4.77 12.30
CA ARG A 23 3.50 -3.89 13.49
C ARG A 23 3.36 -2.40 13.17
N LEU A 24 3.63 -1.98 11.94
CA LEU A 24 3.61 -0.58 11.56
C LEU A 24 2.29 -0.22 10.82
N PRO A 25 1.67 0.94 11.13
CA PRO A 25 0.35 1.31 10.62
C PRO A 25 0.40 1.92 9.20
N TYR A 26 0.97 1.18 8.26
CA TYR A 26 1.14 1.64 6.88
C TYR A 26 -0.18 1.82 6.13
N GLU A 27 -1.25 1.17 6.56
CA GLU A 27 -2.59 1.24 5.96
C GLU A 27 -3.13 2.67 5.93
N GLN A 28 -2.84 3.47 6.95
CA GLN A 28 -3.34 4.84 7.03
C GLN A 28 -2.66 5.74 5.98
N ALA A 29 -1.36 5.56 5.77
CA ALA A 29 -0.60 6.29 4.76
C ALA A 29 -0.92 5.81 3.33
N LEU A 30 -1.20 4.51 3.17
CA LEU A 30 -1.58 3.91 1.87
C LEU A 30 -3.01 4.27 1.46
N ARG A 31 -3.95 4.37 2.41
CA ARG A 31 -5.34 4.81 2.12
C ARG A 31 -5.40 6.24 1.59
N ALA A 32 -4.40 7.07 1.88
CA ALA A 32 -4.31 8.42 1.34
C ALA A 32 -3.98 8.46 -0.17
N ILE A 33 -3.56 7.34 -0.77
CA ILE A 33 -3.15 7.26 -2.17
C ILE A 33 -4.02 6.32 -3.02
N GLY A 34 -4.98 5.60 -2.42
CA GLY A 34 -5.89 4.72 -3.17
C GLY A 34 -6.62 3.71 -2.30
N ARG A 35 -7.41 2.85 -2.95
CA ARG A 35 -8.13 1.75 -2.28
C ARG A 35 -7.14 0.67 -1.87
N CYS A 36 -7.09 0.37 -0.57
CA CYS A 36 -6.16 -0.60 0.01
C CYS A 36 -6.84 -1.92 0.34
N ARG A 37 -6.14 -3.02 0.08
CA ARG A 37 -6.53 -4.38 0.51
C ARG A 37 -5.29 -5.15 0.96
N ILE A 38 -5.43 -5.94 2.03
CA ILE A 38 -4.42 -6.93 2.41
C ILE A 38 -4.57 -8.14 1.48
N VAL A 39 -3.52 -8.45 0.73
CA VAL A 39 -3.46 -9.59 -0.19
C VAL A 39 -3.08 -10.86 0.58
N ASP A 40 -2.11 -10.74 1.49
CA ASP A 40 -1.64 -11.83 2.33
C ASP A 40 -0.99 -11.29 3.61
N GLU A 41 -0.96 -12.10 4.67
CA GLU A 41 -0.22 -11.84 5.90
C GLU A 41 0.47 -13.14 6.37
N THR A 42 1.80 -13.14 6.38
CA THR A 42 2.59 -14.32 6.75
C THR A 42 3.91 -13.93 7.39
N ALA A 43 4.41 -14.77 8.31
CA ALA A 43 5.71 -14.61 8.98
C ALA A 43 5.98 -13.20 9.59
N GLY A 44 4.94 -12.45 9.95
CA GLY A 44 5.04 -11.10 10.50
C GLY A 44 5.11 -9.97 9.48
N PHE A 45 4.89 -10.27 8.21
CA PHE A 45 4.75 -9.30 7.13
C PHE A 45 3.35 -9.34 6.54
N LYS A 46 2.91 -8.21 5.98
CA LYS A 46 1.67 -8.04 5.22
C LYS A 46 1.99 -7.54 3.82
N ILE A 47 1.30 -8.11 2.84
CA ILE A 47 1.29 -7.63 1.46
C ILE A 47 0.02 -6.78 1.30
N ILE A 48 0.19 -5.52 0.96
CA ILE A 48 -0.90 -4.57 0.77
C ILE A 48 -0.94 -4.18 -0.71
N GLU A 49 -2.07 -4.43 -1.35
CA GLU A 49 -2.38 -3.88 -2.68
C GLU A 49 -3.05 -2.53 -2.51
N VAL A 50 -2.60 -1.56 -3.31
CA VAL A 50 -3.25 -0.25 -3.46
C VAL A 50 -3.59 -0.03 -4.92
N VAL A 51 -4.82 0.39 -5.18
CA VAL A 51 -5.30 0.77 -6.51
C VAL A 51 -5.61 2.27 -6.53
N SER A 52 -4.98 2.99 -7.45
CA SER A 52 -5.20 4.43 -7.73
C SER A 52 -6.57 4.69 -8.33
#